data_AF-A0A2D5H9Y0-F1
#
_entry.id   AF-A0A2D5H9Y0-F1
#
_cell.length_a   1.000
_cell.length_b   1.000
_cell.length_c   1.000
_cell.angle_alpha   90.00
_cell.angle_beta   90.00
_cell.angle_gamma   90.00
#
_symmetry.space_group_name_H-M   'P 1'
#
loop_
_entity.id
_entity.type
_entity.pdbx_description
1 polymer ?
#
loop_
_entity_poly.entity_id
_entity_poly.type
_entity_poly.pdbx_seq_one_letter_code
_entity_poly.pdbx_strand_id
1 'polypeptide(L)'
;MASQCTAFRDSKGGLHASLEKATLEDLAGVLGRVGEEGGMTAGVAKLIFDRRMEIERIFAEHDNPAADTMPASANVERLHAI
;
A
#
# COMPACT_ATOMS: atom_id res chain seq x y z
N MET A 1 22.68 36.65 -5.15
CA MET A 1 21.27 36.75 -5.57
C MET A 1 20.50 35.67 -4.84
N ALA A 2 19.30 35.96 -4.33
CA ALA A 2 18.41 34.93 -3.80
C ALA A 2 17.56 34.36 -4.95
N SER A 3 17.36 33.04 -4.97
CA SER A 3 16.55 32.34 -5.97
C SER A 3 15.46 31.52 -5.29
N GLN A 4 14.24 31.57 -5.81
CA GLN A 4 13.10 30.76 -5.36
C GLN A 4 12.90 29.58 -6.33
N CYS A 5 12.62 28.39 -5.81
CA CYS A 5 12.24 27.22 -6.60
C CYS A 5 11.05 26.49 -5.98
N THR A 6 10.27 25.81 -6.81
CA THR A 6 9.19 24.91 -6.38
C THR A 6 9.76 23.50 -6.25
N ALA A 7 9.45 22.81 -5.16
CA ALA A 7 9.86 21.42 -4.92
C ALA A 7 8.70 20.63 -4.31
N PHE A 8 8.73 19.32 -4.52
CA PHE A 8 7.77 18.37 -3.96
C PHE A 8 8.40 17.70 -2.75
N ARG A 9 7.67 17.62 -1.64
CA ARG A 9 8.18 17.06 -0.39
C ARG A 9 7.65 15.65 -0.20
N ASP A 10 8.52 14.70 0.12
CA ASP A 10 8.13 13.36 0.58
C ASP A 10 7.76 13.36 2.08
N SER A 11 7.21 12.26 2.60
CA SER A 11 6.81 12.11 4.01
C SER A 11 7.97 12.19 5.00
N LYS A 12 9.22 12.00 4.56
CA LYS A 12 10.44 12.11 5.38
C LYS A 12 11.06 13.51 5.34
N GLY A 13 10.48 14.44 4.56
CA GLY A 13 10.96 15.81 4.43
C GLY A 13 11.97 16.04 3.30
N GLY A 14 12.27 15.01 2.49
CA GLY A 14 13.10 15.13 1.30
C GLY A 14 12.43 15.97 0.21
N LEU A 15 13.21 16.80 -0.48
CA LEU A 15 12.73 17.69 -1.54
C LEU A 15 13.10 17.15 -2.92
N HIS A 16 12.11 17.06 -3.81
CA HIS A 16 12.20 16.44 -5.11
C HIS A 16 11.77 17.38 -6.23
N ALA A 17 12.36 17.17 -7.41
CA ALA A 17 12.08 17.98 -8.60
C ALA A 17 10.71 17.67 -9.24
N SER A 18 10.09 16.54 -8.91
CA SER A 18 8.79 16.14 -9.43
C SER A 18 7.96 15.41 -8.38
N LEU A 19 6.64 15.46 -8.54
CA LEU A 19 5.70 14.74 -7.69
C LEU A 19 5.96 13.23 -7.73
N GLU A 20 6.20 12.68 -8.93
CA GLU A 20 6.49 11.24 -9.11
C GLU A 20 7.68 10.79 -8.27
N LYS A 21 8.77 11.58 -8.24
CA LYS A 21 9.95 11.23 -7.45
C LYS A 21 9.65 11.22 -5.95
N ALA A 22 8.93 12.24 -5.45
CA ALA A 22 8.52 12.27 -4.05
C ALA A 22 7.65 11.05 -3.69
N THR A 23 6.71 10.68 -4.57
CA THR A 23 5.86 9.50 -4.38
C THR A 23 6.66 8.19 -4.39
N LEU A 24 7.65 8.04 -5.27
CA LEU A 24 8.49 6.85 -5.30
C LEU A 24 9.35 6.69 -4.04
N GLU A 25 9.87 7.79 -3.48
CA GLU A 25 10.57 7.76 -2.19
C GLU A 25 9.63 7.42 -1.03
N ASP A 26 8.39 7.90 -1.05
CA ASP A 26 7.38 7.51 -0.08
C ASP A 26 7.07 6.01 -0.17
N LEU A 27 6.84 5.50 -1.38
CA LEU A 27 6.61 4.07 -1.59
C LEU A 27 7.81 3.22 -1.16
N ALA A 28 9.03 3.63 -1.52
CA ALA A 28 10.24 2.96 -1.06
C ALA A 28 10.37 3.01 0.47
N GLY A 29 9.97 4.12 1.09
CA GLY A 29 9.92 4.29 2.54
C GLY A 29 8.96 3.32 3.22
N VAL A 30 7.77 3.11 2.65
CA VAL A 30 6.78 2.14 3.16
C VAL A 30 7.26 0.70 2.99
N LEU A 31 7.90 0.38 1.87
CA LEU A 31 8.44 -0.96 1.60
C LEU A 31 9.62 -1.33 2.52
N GLY A 32 10.34 -0.34 3.04
CA GLY A 32 11.53 -0.59 3.86
C GLY A 32 12.67 -1.18 3.04
N ARG A 33 13.55 -1.99 3.66
CA ARG A 33 14.65 -2.63 2.94
C ARG A 33 14.17 -3.91 2.29
N VAL A 34 13.99 -3.89 0.97
CA VAL A 34 13.72 -5.10 0.18
C VAL A 34 15.04 -5.64 -0.38
N GLY A 35 15.35 -6.89 -0.05
CA GLY A 35 16.59 -7.56 -0.47
C GLY A 35 17.79 -7.34 0.45
N GLU A 36 18.85 -8.13 0.23
CA GLU A 36 20.07 -8.04 1.05
C GLU A 36 20.76 -6.67 0.96
N GLU A 37 20.77 -6.04 -0.22
CA GLU A 37 21.49 -4.76 -0.43
C GLU A 37 20.58 -3.52 -0.47
N GLY A 38 19.27 -3.67 -0.31
CA GLY A 38 18.31 -2.55 -0.33
C GLY A 38 18.11 -1.88 -1.70
N GLY A 39 18.97 -2.12 -2.68
CA GLY A 39 18.85 -1.61 -4.05
C GLY A 39 17.60 -2.06 -4.80
N MET A 40 16.99 -3.17 -4.40
CA MET A 40 15.74 -3.65 -5.00
C MET A 40 14.52 -2.82 -4.60
N THR A 41 14.57 -2.11 -3.47
CA THR A 41 13.44 -1.34 -2.94
C THR A 41 12.94 -0.29 -3.94
N ALA A 42 13.84 0.47 -4.56
CA ALA A 42 13.48 1.50 -5.53
C ALA A 42 12.82 0.90 -6.79
N GLY A 43 13.32 -0.25 -7.26
CA GLY A 43 12.74 -0.97 -8.39
C GLY A 43 11.32 -1.49 -8.10
N VAL A 44 11.11 -2.03 -6.90
CA VAL A 44 9.79 -2.49 -6.46
C VAL A 44 8.82 -1.32 -6.28
N ALA A 45 9.26 -0.22 -5.68
CA ALA A 45 8.46 1.00 -5.55
C ALA A 45 7.97 1.51 -6.91
N LYS A 46 8.86 1.52 -7.91
CA LYS A 46 8.51 1.90 -9.28
C LYS A 46 7.51 0.93 -9.91
N LEU A 47 7.73 -0.37 -9.74
CA LEU A 47 6.81 -1.39 -10.26
C LEU A 47 5.41 -1.25 -9.66
N ILE A 48 5.31 -1.01 -8.35
CA ILE A 48 4.02 -0.77 -7.67
C ILE A 48 3.36 0.49 -8.23
N PHE A 49 4.10 1.59 -8.38
CA PHE A 49 3.56 2.83 -8.91
C PHE A 49 3.00 2.66 -10.33
N ASP A 50 3.72 1.92 -11.17
CA ASP A 50 3.32 1.65 -12.56
C ASP A 50 2.12 0.69 -12.63
N ARG A 51 1.98 -0.23 -11.66
CA ARG A 51 0.88 -1.21 -11.57
C ARG A 51 -0.23 -0.84 -10.60
N ARG A 52 -0.24 0.38 -10.06
CA ARG A 52 -1.11 0.81 -8.95
C ARG A 52 -2.58 0.44 -9.13
N MET A 53 -3.13 0.62 -10.33
CA MET A 53 -4.55 0.33 -10.62
C MET A 53 -4.88 -1.16 -10.50
N GLU A 54 -3.97 -2.02 -10.95
CA GLU A 54 -4.15 -3.48 -10.91
C GLU A 54 -4.01 -3.98 -9.48
N ILE A 55 -3.03 -3.45 -8.74
CA ILE A 55 -2.80 -3.74 -7.33
C ILE A 55 -4.00 -3.31 -6.47
N GLU A 56 -4.49 -2.08 -6.66
CA GLU A 56 -5.66 -1.54 -5.95
C GLU A 56 -6.93 -2.38 -6.23
N ARG A 57 -7.11 -2.85 -7.47
CA ARG A 57 -8.20 -3.76 -7.81
C ARG A 57 -8.11 -5.08 -7.03
N ILE A 58 -6.92 -5.70 -6.98
CA ILE A 58 -6.71 -6.95 -6.26
C ILE A 58 -6.98 -6.77 -4.76
N PHE A 59 -6.51 -5.66 -4.16
CA PHE A 59 -6.82 -5.35 -2.76
C PHE A 59 -8.31 -5.12 -2.53
N ALA A 60 -9.00 -4.40 -3.42
CA ALA A 60 -10.44 -4.19 -3.31
C ALA A 60 -11.25 -5.50 -3.43
N GLU A 61 -10.81 -6.43 -4.28
CA GLU A 61 -11.41 -7.78 -4.40
C GLU A 61 -11.19 -8.59 -3.12
N HIS A 62 -10.00 -8.52 -2.52
CA HIS A 62 -9.67 -9.18 -1.25
C HIS A 62 -10.43 -8.60 -0.05
N ASP A 63 -10.52 -7.26 0.03
CA ASP A 63 -11.13 -6.54 1.16
C ASP A 63 -12.67 -6.58 1.14
N ASN A 64 -13.28 -7.26 0.16
CA ASN A 64 -14.71 -7.51 0.11
C ASN A 64 -15.04 -8.91 0.66
N PRO A 65 -15.25 -9.07 1.99
CA PRO A 65 -15.55 -10.37 2.61
C PRO A 65 -16.89 -10.99 2.19
N ALA A 66 -17.67 -10.35 1.30
CA ALA A 66 -19.04 -10.74 0.98
C ALA A 66 -19.19 -11.93 0.00
N ALA A 67 -18.11 -12.53 -0.48
CA ALA A 67 -18.21 -13.62 -1.47
C ALA A 67 -18.02 -15.05 -0.90
N ASP A 68 -17.34 -15.22 0.25
CA ASP A 68 -16.93 -16.58 0.69
C ASP A 68 -17.19 -16.89 2.18
N THR A 69 -18.07 -16.15 2.83
CA THR A 69 -18.55 -16.49 4.19
C THR A 69 -20.07 -16.69 4.21
N MET A 70 -20.54 -17.80 3.64
CA MET A 70 -21.85 -18.39 4.00
C MET A 70 -21.74 -19.16 5.33
N PRO A 71 -22.85 -19.47 6.05
CA PRO A 71 -24.09 -18.73 6.28
C PRO A 71 -24.37 -18.52 7.79
N ALA A 72 -25.07 -17.45 8.13
CA ALA A 72 -25.58 -17.15 9.48
C ALA A 72 -26.78 -18.05 9.89
N SER A 73 -26.56 -19.36 10.02
CA SER A 73 -27.53 -20.29 10.62
C SER A 73 -26.82 -21.51 11.23
N ALA A 74 -26.03 -21.27 12.27
CA ALA A 74 -25.78 -22.33 13.25
C ALA A 74 -26.94 -22.31 14.23
N ASN A 75 -27.91 -23.22 14.07
CA ASN A 75 -28.94 -23.48 15.07
C ASN A 75 -28.24 -23.92 16.37
N VAL A 76 -28.14 -23.00 17.34
CA VAL A 76 -27.69 -23.32 18.69
C VAL A 76 -28.92 -23.85 19.43
N GLU A 77 -29.20 -25.15 19.28
CA GLU A 77 -30.14 -25.83 20.16
C GLU A 77 -29.55 -25.80 21.58
N ARG A 78 -30.11 -24.91 22.42
CA ARG A 78 -29.85 -24.92 23.86
C ARG A 78 -30.48 -26.19 24.43
N LEU A 79 -29.67 -27.23 24.61
CA LEU A 79 -30.00 -28.37 25.47
C LEU A 79 -30.36 -27.82 26.86
N HIS A 80 -31.65 -27.85 27.18
CA HIS A 80 -32.11 -27.72 28.56
C HIS A 80 -31.63 -28.97 29.30
N ALA A 81 -30.68 -28.80 30.21
CA ALA A 81 -30.39 -29.80 31.23
C ALA A 81 -31.53 -29.80 32.25
N ILE A 82 -32.02 -31.00 32.56
CA ILE A 82 -33.10 -31.34 33.52
C ILE A 82 -32.67 -30.99 34.94
#